data_AF-A0A2N5VQU8-F1
#
_entry.id   AF-A0A2N5VQU8-F1
#
_cell.length_a   1.000
_cell.length_b   1.000
_cell.length_c   1.000
_cell.angle_alpha   90.00
_cell.angle_beta   90.00
_cell.angle_gamma   90.00
#
_symmetry.space_group_name_H-M   'P 1'
#
loop_
_entity.id
_entity.type
_entity.pdbx_description
1 polymer ?
#
loop_
_entity_poly.entity_id
_entity_poly.type
_entity_poly.pdbx_seq_one_letter_code
_entity_poly.pdbx_strand_id
1 'polypeptide(L)'
;MLAIPDPLQTPVGLKSRWCALQAAINKFSACVKQIEQRNQSGATNEDKLTYALRLYAETHKKAFAHIACYNILVNAPKWNEYIASLQMKLSSQKRKRQDSVSNDLPGSVANTSIANSSEPPSNAFSSNENSSGQLERPSDHKKAKADQQQTNVWQQSLAKSQQEMVEQTKLQNKLLAAQTKSMNSIAKDSQSMVEDSFMSKTYSHLDKQTQRYYEFKKNKYFEQYGIN
;
A
#
# COMPACT_ATOMS: atom_id res chain seq x y z
N MET A 1 35.61 2.92 -10.97
CA MET A 1 34.20 3.12 -11.40
C MET A 1 33.74 1.83 -12.06
N LEU A 2 32.91 1.03 -11.39
CA LEU A 2 32.34 -0.17 -11.98
C LEU A 2 31.16 0.25 -12.86
N ALA A 3 31.34 0.19 -14.17
CA ALA A 3 30.26 0.40 -15.12
C ALA A 3 29.23 -0.73 -14.93
N ILE A 4 28.04 -0.37 -14.45
CA ILE A 4 26.90 -1.28 -14.41
C ILE A 4 26.52 -1.53 -15.88
N PRO A 5 26.55 -2.79 -16.37
CA PRO A 5 26.12 -3.06 -17.73
C PRO A 5 24.63 -2.75 -17.83
N ASP A 6 24.28 -1.81 -18.69
CA ASP A 6 22.90 -1.46 -18.97
C ASP A 6 22.27 -2.66 -19.70
N PRO A 7 21.31 -3.40 -19.10
CA PRO A 7 20.67 -4.49 -19.80
C PRO A 7 19.76 -3.85 -20.85
N LEU A 8 20.24 -3.77 -22.09
CA LEU A 8 19.48 -3.34 -23.27
C LEU A 8 18.25 -4.25 -23.43
N GLN A 9 17.19 -3.95 -22.70
CA GLN A 9 15.90 -4.59 -22.86
C GLN A 9 15.31 -4.10 -24.17
N THR A 10 14.94 -5.03 -25.04
CA THR A 10 14.23 -4.68 -26.26
C THR A 10 12.92 -3.95 -25.88
N PRO A 11 12.49 -2.94 -26.65
CA PRO A 11 11.23 -2.22 -26.39
C PRO A 11 10.02 -3.16 -26.24
N VAL A 12 10.05 -4.29 -26.96
CA VAL A 12 9.05 -5.36 -26.88
C VAL A 12 9.04 -6.03 -25.51
N GLY A 13 10.22 -6.38 -24.98
CA GLY A 13 10.35 -6.99 -23.65
C GLY A 13 9.89 -6.04 -22.54
N LEU A 14 10.26 -4.76 -22.64
CA LEU A 14 9.82 -3.73 -21.68
C LEU A 14 8.28 -3.59 -21.70
N LYS A 15 7.68 -3.52 -22.89
CA LYS A 15 6.22 -3.43 -23.04
C LYS A 15 5.51 -4.65 -22.48
N SER A 16 5.99 -5.86 -22.75
CA SER A 16 5.39 -7.09 -22.21
C SER A 16 5.40 -7.11 -20.68
N ARG A 17 6.52 -6.72 -20.05
CA ARG A 17 6.58 -6.64 -18.59
C ARG A 17 5.68 -5.56 -18.03
N TRP A 18 5.64 -4.40 -18.68
CA TRP A 18 4.73 -3.33 -18.29
C TRP A 18 3.27 -3.79 -18.36
N CYS A 19 2.86 -4.48 -19.42
CA CYS A 19 1.52 -5.04 -19.54
C CYS A 19 1.20 -6.03 -18.41
N ALA A 20 2.12 -6.94 -18.08
CA ALA A 20 1.95 -7.87 -16.97
C ALA A 20 1.83 -7.15 -15.61
N LEU A 21 2.67 -6.14 -15.39
CA LEU A 21 2.64 -5.30 -14.19
C LEU A 21 1.33 -4.52 -14.08
N GLN A 22 0.93 -3.84 -15.16
CA GLN A 22 -0.32 -3.08 -15.23
C GLN A 22 -1.53 -3.99 -14.97
N ALA A 23 -1.55 -5.21 -15.53
CA ALA A 23 -2.60 -6.18 -15.26
C ALA A 23 -2.67 -6.59 -13.78
N ALA A 24 -1.51 -6.81 -13.13
CA ALA A 24 -1.47 -7.12 -11.70
C ALA A 24 -1.95 -5.95 -10.84
N ILE A 25 -1.53 -4.72 -11.17
CA ILE A 25 -1.91 -3.50 -10.46
C ILE A 25 -3.41 -3.20 -10.64
N ASN A 26 -3.95 -3.35 -11.84
CA ASN A 26 -5.39 -3.15 -12.10
C ASN A 26 -6.23 -4.14 -11.27
N LYS A 27 -5.82 -5.41 -11.16
CA LYS A 27 -6.49 -6.39 -10.30
C LYS A 27 -6.46 -5.96 -8.84
N PHE A 28 -5.30 -5.51 -8.36
CA PHE A 28 -5.17 -4.99 -6.99
C PHE A 28 -6.06 -3.77 -6.74
N SER A 29 -6.14 -2.82 -7.69
CA SER A 29 -7.03 -1.65 -7.57
C SER A 29 -8.51 -2.05 -7.48
N ALA A 30 -8.93 -3.13 -8.13
CA ALA A 30 -10.28 -3.65 -8.00
C ALA A 30 -10.54 -4.19 -6.59
N CYS A 31 -9.57 -4.90 -6.00
CA CYS A 31 -9.65 -5.35 -4.59
C CYS A 31 -9.74 -4.16 -3.63
N VAL A 32 -8.91 -3.12 -3.81
CA VAL A 32 -8.96 -1.90 -2.98
C VAL A 32 -10.35 -1.25 -3.05
N LYS A 33 -10.89 -1.09 -4.26
CA LYS A 33 -12.23 -0.51 -4.47
C LYS A 33 -13.35 -1.36 -3.85
N GLN A 34 -13.21 -2.68 -3.88
CA GLN A 34 -14.14 -3.59 -3.23
C GLN A 34 -14.11 -3.45 -1.71
N ILE A 35 -12.93 -3.23 -1.13
CA ILE A 35 -12.77 -2.94 0.30
C ILE A 35 -13.33 -1.56 0.64
N GLU A 36 -13.08 -0.53 -0.17
CA GLU A 36 -13.68 0.81 0.02
C GLU A 36 -15.21 0.77 0.00
N GLN A 37 -15.81 0.00 -0.90
CA GLN A 37 -17.27 -0.16 -0.98
C GLN A 37 -17.86 -0.92 0.24
N ARG A 38 -17.11 -1.86 0.83
CA ARG A 38 -17.55 -2.63 2.01
C ARG A 38 -17.34 -1.85 3.32
N ASN A 39 -16.29 -1.04 3.41
CA ASN A 39 -15.86 -0.36 4.63
C ASN A 39 -16.46 1.05 4.76
N GLN A 40 -17.73 1.24 4.42
CA GLN A 40 -18.42 2.54 4.54
C GLN A 40 -18.58 3.04 5.99
N SER A 41 -18.22 2.22 6.99
CA SER A 41 -18.26 2.56 8.42
C SER A 41 -16.89 2.38 9.08
N GLY A 42 -16.19 3.48 9.38
CA GLY A 42 -15.28 3.58 10.52
C GLY A 42 -13.87 2.96 10.48
N ALA A 43 -13.32 2.52 9.34
CA ALA A 43 -11.97 1.95 9.27
C ALA A 43 -10.87 2.95 8.83
N THR A 44 -9.68 2.86 9.44
CA THR A 44 -8.50 3.69 9.14
C THR A 44 -7.94 3.36 7.75
N ASN A 45 -7.27 4.30 7.08
CA ASN A 45 -6.72 4.07 5.74
C ASN A 45 -5.65 2.95 5.70
N GLU A 46 -4.91 2.76 6.79
CA GLU A 46 -3.94 1.68 6.96
C GLU A 46 -4.60 0.29 7.02
N ASP A 47 -5.79 0.23 7.62
CA ASP A 47 -6.60 -0.98 7.65
C ASP A 47 -7.07 -1.35 6.24
N LYS A 48 -7.49 -0.36 5.44
CA LYS A 48 -7.98 -0.59 4.06
C LYS A 48 -6.92 -1.23 3.17
N LEU A 49 -5.67 -0.76 3.24
CA LEU A 49 -4.58 -1.33 2.44
C LEU A 49 -4.26 -2.76 2.89
N THR A 50 -4.20 -2.99 4.19
CA THR A 50 -3.95 -4.33 4.77
C THR A 50 -5.05 -5.32 4.38
N TYR A 51 -6.32 -4.90 4.44
CA TYR A 51 -7.45 -5.70 3.98
C TYR A 51 -7.41 -5.96 2.47
N ALA A 52 -7.03 -4.97 1.65
CA ALA A 52 -6.90 -5.14 0.21
C ALA A 52 -5.78 -6.13 -0.16
N LEU A 53 -4.65 -6.10 0.55
CA LEU A 53 -3.55 -7.06 0.38
C LEU A 53 -3.99 -8.48 0.73
N ARG A 54 -4.70 -8.64 1.85
CA ARG A 54 -5.27 -9.95 2.25
C ARG A 54 -6.27 -10.46 1.21
N LEU A 55 -7.19 -9.61 0.76
CA LEU A 55 -8.19 -9.96 -0.26
C LEU A 55 -7.53 -10.37 -1.59
N TYR A 56 -6.46 -9.67 -2.00
CA TYR A 56 -5.70 -10.03 -3.20
C TYR A 56 -5.03 -11.40 -3.05
N ALA A 57 -4.40 -11.66 -1.91
CA ALA A 57 -3.74 -12.95 -1.64
C ALA A 57 -4.74 -14.11 -1.63
N GLU A 58 -5.94 -13.91 -1.08
CA GLU A 58 -7.00 -14.92 -1.07
C GLU A 58 -7.55 -15.20 -2.48
N THR A 59 -7.75 -14.15 -3.27
CA THR A 59 -8.35 -14.20 -4.62
C THR A 59 -7.38 -14.76 -5.66
N HIS A 60 -6.11 -14.34 -5.59
CA HIS A 60 -5.09 -14.68 -6.60
C HIS A 60 -4.09 -15.73 -6.13
N LYS A 61 -4.25 -16.27 -4.90
CA LYS A 61 -3.35 -17.25 -4.28
C LYS A 61 -1.87 -16.82 -4.29
N LYS A 62 -1.63 -15.50 -4.33
CA LYS A 62 -0.30 -14.91 -4.46
C LYS A 62 -0.25 -13.57 -3.74
N ALA A 63 0.83 -13.32 -3.01
CA ALA A 63 1.10 -12.01 -2.41
C ALA A 63 1.37 -10.95 -3.50
N PHE A 64 0.81 -9.76 -3.30
CA PHE A 64 1.05 -8.64 -4.20
C PHE A 64 2.44 -8.05 -3.96
N ALA A 65 3.36 -8.22 -4.92
CA ALA A 65 4.76 -7.81 -4.78
C ALA A 65 5.03 -6.35 -5.19
N HIS A 66 4.07 -5.68 -5.85
CA HIS A 66 4.30 -4.40 -6.53
C HIS A 66 3.65 -3.21 -5.81
N ILE A 67 3.69 -3.19 -4.47
CA ILE A 67 3.09 -2.14 -3.64
C ILE A 67 3.68 -0.76 -3.97
N ALA A 68 5.00 -0.66 -4.13
CA ALA A 68 5.65 0.60 -4.48
C ALA A 68 5.14 1.18 -5.82
N CYS A 69 4.91 0.32 -6.82
CA CYS A 69 4.36 0.74 -8.12
C CYS A 69 2.93 1.26 -7.99
N TYR A 70 2.11 0.61 -7.17
CA TYR A 70 0.76 1.05 -6.88
C TYR A 70 0.73 2.43 -6.19
N ASN A 71 1.59 2.66 -5.19
CA ASN A 71 1.66 3.94 -4.48
C ASN A 71 2.09 5.11 -5.39
N ILE A 72 2.91 4.84 -6.41
CA ILE A 72 3.26 5.85 -7.41
C ILE A 72 2.06 6.14 -8.32
N LEU A 73 1.37 5.09 -8.77
CA LEU A 73 0.26 5.22 -9.73
C LEU A 73 -1.00 5.85 -9.11
N VAL A 74 -1.31 5.58 -7.84
CA VAL A 74 -2.48 6.17 -7.17
C VAL A 74 -2.38 7.70 -7.05
N ASN A 75 -1.15 8.23 -7.06
CA ASN A 75 -0.89 9.67 -7.05
C ASN A 75 -0.97 10.29 -8.46
N ALA A 76 -1.05 9.49 -9.52
CA ALA A 76 -1.10 9.98 -10.89
C ALA A 76 -2.56 10.24 -11.34
N PRO A 77 -2.96 11.50 -11.62
CA PRO A 77 -4.35 11.83 -11.95
C PRO A 77 -4.86 11.12 -13.21
N LYS A 78 -4.00 11.01 -14.24
CA LYS A 78 -4.33 10.27 -15.48
C LYS A 78 -4.63 8.80 -15.22
N TRP A 79 -3.96 8.17 -14.26
CA TRP A 79 -4.21 6.77 -13.94
C TRP A 79 -5.54 6.62 -13.19
N ASN A 80 -5.86 7.55 -12.27
CA ASN A 80 -7.14 7.55 -11.58
C ASN A 80 -8.33 7.72 -12.54
N GLU A 81 -8.21 8.61 -13.53
CA GLU A 81 -9.20 8.76 -14.61
C GLU A 81 -9.35 7.46 -15.43
N TYR A 82 -8.22 6.83 -15.78
CA TYR A 82 -8.23 5.55 -16.49
C TYR A 82 -8.95 4.45 -15.69
N ILE A 83 -8.66 4.31 -14.39
CA ILE A 83 -9.33 3.34 -13.52
C ILE A 83 -10.83 3.64 -13.38
N ALA A 84 -11.21 4.91 -13.24
CA ALA A 84 -12.62 5.31 -13.20
C ALA A 84 -13.35 4.95 -14.51
N SER A 85 -12.70 5.18 -15.66
CA SER A 85 -13.25 4.82 -16.97
C SER A 85 -13.43 3.30 -17.14
N LEU A 86 -12.50 2.51 -16.58
CA LEU A 86 -12.58 1.05 -16.60
C LEU A 86 -13.76 0.55 -15.77
N GLN A 87 -14.03 1.19 -14.63
CA GLN A 87 -15.19 0.87 -13.79
C GLN A 87 -16.52 1.20 -14.47
N MET A 88 -16.62 2.36 -15.13
CA MET A 88 -17.80 2.74 -15.90
C MET A 88 -18.07 1.75 -17.03
N LYS A 89 -17.02 1.29 -17.73
CA LYS A 89 -17.16 0.30 -18.79
C LYS A 89 -17.66 -1.06 -18.26
N LEU A 90 -17.16 -1.51 -17.10
CA LEU A 90 -17.63 -2.75 -16.46
C LEU A 90 -19.09 -2.66 -15.96
N SER A 91 -19.53 -1.51 -15.45
CA SER A 91 -20.92 -1.33 -15.00
C SER A 91 -21.90 -1.25 -16.18
N SER A 92 -21.55 -0.58 -17.28
CA SER A 92 -22.35 -0.57 -18.51
C SER A 92 -22.48 -1.96 -19.14
N GLN A 93 -21.43 -2.78 -19.07
CA GLN A 93 -21.45 -4.15 -19.62
C GLN A 93 -22.29 -5.12 -18.77
N LYS A 94 -22.40 -4.88 -17.45
CA LYS A 94 -23.30 -5.64 -16.55
C LYS A 94 -24.78 -5.34 -16.83
N ARG A 95 -25.12 -4.09 -17.15
CA ARG A 95 -26.50 -3.66 -17.51
C ARG A 95 -27.00 -4.34 -18.79
N LYS A 96 -26.13 -4.52 -19.80
CA LYS A 96 -26.47 -5.21 -21.06
C LYS A 96 -26.74 -6.72 -20.90
N ARG A 97 -26.31 -7.34 -19.79
CA ARG A 97 -26.58 -8.77 -19.49
C ARG A 97 -27.81 -9.00 -18.61
N GLN A 98 -28.38 -7.95 -18.00
CA GLN A 98 -29.59 -8.06 -17.19
C GLN A 98 -30.87 -7.83 -18.00
N ASP A 99 -30.79 -7.14 -19.14
CA ASP A 99 -31.94 -6.96 -20.06
C ASP A 99 -32.27 -8.20 -20.91
N SER A 100 -31.52 -9.31 -20.77
CA SER A 100 -31.73 -10.55 -21.54
C SER A 100 -32.24 -11.73 -20.70
N VAL A 101 -32.67 -11.52 -19.44
CA VAL A 101 -33.26 -12.58 -18.61
C VAL A 101 -34.56 -12.07 -17.98
N SER A 102 -35.62 -12.08 -18.78
CA SER A 102 -36.98 -12.21 -18.28
C SER A 102 -37.77 -13.00 -19.32
N ASN A 103 -37.85 -14.32 -19.12
CA ASN A 103 -39.12 -15.03 -18.92
C ASN A 103 -38.86 -16.55 -18.85
N ASP A 104 -39.54 -17.15 -17.87
CA ASP A 104 -39.94 -18.54 -17.73
C ASP A 104 -38.91 -19.61 -17.26
N LEU A 105 -39.13 -20.06 -16.01
CA LEU A 105 -38.80 -21.39 -15.48
C LEU A 105 -40.09 -22.27 -15.57
N PRO A 106 -40.08 -23.61 -15.43
CA PRO A 106 -38.96 -24.48 -15.02
C PRO A 106 -38.82 -25.82 -15.78
N GLY A 107 -37.65 -26.46 -15.66
CA GLY A 107 -37.55 -27.89 -15.96
C GLY A 107 -36.15 -28.46 -16.19
N SER A 108 -35.71 -29.27 -15.23
CA SER A 108 -34.97 -30.54 -15.41
C SER A 108 -33.56 -30.56 -16.02
N VAL A 109 -32.63 -31.02 -15.16
CA VAL A 109 -31.53 -31.98 -15.34
C VAL A 109 -30.38 -31.75 -16.34
N ALA A 110 -29.19 -32.01 -15.78
CA ALA A 110 -28.04 -32.71 -16.33
C ALA A 110 -27.05 -31.98 -17.28
N ASN A 111 -25.88 -31.70 -16.66
CA ASN A 111 -24.55 -32.16 -17.05
C ASN A 111 -23.80 -31.58 -18.29
N THR A 112 -22.54 -31.25 -17.98
CA THR A 112 -21.28 -31.51 -18.72
C THR A 112 -20.61 -30.42 -19.57
N SER A 113 -19.29 -30.33 -19.33
CA SER A 113 -18.16 -29.95 -20.22
C SER A 113 -18.05 -28.48 -20.67
N ILE A 114 -17.03 -27.73 -20.21
CA ILE A 114 -15.60 -27.72 -20.62
C ILE A 114 -15.36 -26.89 -21.90
N ALA A 115 -14.50 -25.88 -21.73
CA ALA A 115 -13.62 -25.20 -22.69
C ALA A 115 -14.25 -24.49 -23.90
N ASN A 116 -13.84 -23.25 -24.18
CA ASN A 116 -12.71 -22.96 -25.06
C ASN A 116 -12.58 -21.44 -25.33
N SER A 117 -11.33 -21.00 -25.48
CA SER A 117 -10.75 -20.05 -26.47
C SER A 117 -11.55 -18.82 -26.94
N SER A 118 -11.06 -17.59 -26.75
CA SER A 118 -10.04 -16.86 -27.54
C SER A 118 -10.66 -15.90 -28.57
N GLU A 119 -10.61 -14.60 -28.25
CA GLU A 119 -10.23 -13.48 -29.12
C GLU A 119 -11.12 -13.09 -30.36
N PRO A 120 -10.91 -11.92 -31.02
CA PRO A 120 -11.85 -10.79 -31.04
C PRO A 120 -12.37 -10.41 -32.46
N PRO A 121 -13.12 -9.30 -32.64
CA PRO A 121 -13.12 -8.64 -33.95
C PRO A 121 -12.88 -7.11 -33.90
N SER A 122 -11.78 -6.73 -34.54
CA SER A 122 -11.66 -5.90 -35.76
C SER A 122 -12.55 -4.67 -36.00
N ASN A 123 -11.86 -3.58 -36.37
CA ASN A 123 -12.33 -2.31 -36.90
C ASN A 123 -13.07 -2.44 -38.25
N ALA A 124 -14.09 -1.60 -38.47
CA ALA A 124 -14.57 -1.24 -39.80
C ALA A 124 -14.89 0.26 -39.86
N PHE A 125 -14.21 0.96 -40.77
CA PHE A 125 -14.52 2.31 -41.23
C PHE A 125 -15.84 2.30 -42.02
N SER A 126 -16.63 3.36 -41.92
CA SER A 126 -17.50 3.77 -43.01
C SER A 126 -17.66 5.29 -43.01
N SER A 127 -17.12 5.91 -44.06
CA SER A 127 -17.34 7.30 -44.43
C SER A 127 -18.75 7.48 -44.96
N ASN A 128 -19.43 8.55 -44.57
CA ASN A 128 -20.37 9.21 -45.46
C ASN A 128 -20.45 10.70 -45.11
N GLU A 129 -20.00 11.53 -46.04
CA GLU A 129 -20.17 12.99 -46.01
C GLU A 129 -21.47 13.36 -46.73
N ASN A 130 -22.28 14.24 -46.15
CA ASN A 130 -22.96 15.27 -46.93
C ASN A 130 -23.25 16.51 -46.05
N SER A 131 -23.29 17.65 -46.74
CA SER A 131 -22.89 18.99 -46.30
C SER A 131 -24.01 19.87 -45.71
N SER A 132 -23.54 20.87 -44.95
CA SER A 132 -24.03 22.26 -44.85
C SER A 132 -25.05 22.65 -43.76
N GLY A 133 -24.68 23.64 -42.95
CA GLY A 133 -25.57 24.37 -42.05
C GLY A 133 -24.89 25.06 -40.86
N GLN A 134 -24.12 26.11 -41.14
CA GLN A 134 -23.52 27.05 -40.18
C GLN A 134 -24.56 27.72 -39.25
N LEU A 135 -24.26 27.84 -37.94
CA LEU A 135 -24.51 29.04 -37.12
C LEU A 135 -23.80 28.94 -35.76
N GLU A 136 -22.91 29.90 -35.54
CA GLU A 136 -22.18 30.23 -34.32
C GLU A 136 -23.11 30.82 -33.24
N ARG A 137 -22.92 30.46 -31.97
CA ARG A 137 -23.05 31.37 -30.81
C ARG A 137 -22.41 30.78 -29.54
N PRO A 138 -21.68 31.60 -28.74
CA PRO A 138 -20.85 31.15 -27.63
C PRO A 138 -21.64 31.08 -26.32
N SER A 139 -21.38 30.05 -25.51
CA SER A 139 -21.90 29.95 -24.13
C SER A 139 -20.82 29.38 -23.22
N ASP A 140 -19.74 30.14 -23.11
CA ASP A 140 -18.71 29.97 -22.09
C ASP A 140 -18.99 30.91 -20.91
N HIS A 141 -18.52 30.52 -19.71
CA HIS A 141 -18.43 31.27 -18.43
C HIS A 141 -19.19 30.68 -17.23
N LYS A 142 -20.12 29.72 -17.39
CA LYS A 142 -20.82 29.14 -16.21
C LYS A 142 -20.08 27.95 -15.56
N LYS A 143 -19.21 27.25 -16.30
CA LYS A 143 -18.45 26.08 -15.78
C LYS A 143 -17.13 26.46 -15.08
N ALA A 144 -16.49 27.55 -15.50
CA ALA A 144 -15.20 27.98 -14.95
C ALA A 144 -15.23 28.32 -13.45
N LYS A 145 -16.33 28.88 -12.92
CA LYS A 145 -16.44 29.19 -11.49
C LYS A 145 -16.64 27.95 -10.61
N ALA A 146 -17.32 26.92 -11.12
CA ALA A 146 -17.50 25.65 -10.41
C ALA A 146 -16.17 24.87 -10.35
N ASP A 147 -15.45 24.82 -11.47
CA ASP A 147 -14.12 24.18 -11.53
C ASP A 147 -13.11 24.91 -10.63
N GLN A 148 -13.13 26.25 -10.60
CA GLN A 148 -12.24 27.03 -9.73
C GLN A 148 -12.56 26.86 -8.24
N GLN A 149 -13.83 26.80 -7.85
CA GLN A 149 -14.22 26.47 -6.47
C GLN A 149 -13.79 25.05 -6.09
N GLN A 150 -13.93 24.08 -7.00
CA GLN A 150 -13.50 22.70 -6.74
C GLN A 150 -11.98 22.58 -6.61
N THR A 151 -11.19 23.35 -7.39
CA THR A 151 -9.73 23.40 -7.23
C THR A 151 -9.31 24.00 -5.88
N ASN A 152 -10.00 25.03 -5.40
CA ASN A 152 -9.70 25.66 -4.10
C ASN A 152 -10.02 24.72 -2.92
N VAL A 153 -11.15 24.03 -2.95
CA VAL A 153 -11.53 23.03 -1.94
C VAL A 153 -10.56 21.85 -1.94
N TRP A 154 -10.12 21.39 -3.11
CA TRP A 154 -9.12 20.32 -3.21
C TRP A 154 -7.76 20.74 -2.66
N GLN A 155 -7.29 21.95 -2.94
CA GLN A 155 -6.04 22.48 -2.39
C GLN A 155 -6.09 22.59 -0.86
N GLN A 156 -7.21 23.06 -0.31
CA GLN A 156 -7.38 23.17 1.15
C GLN A 156 -7.46 21.78 1.80
N SER A 157 -8.12 20.82 1.17
CA SER A 157 -8.16 19.42 1.61
C SER A 157 -6.76 18.79 1.59
N LEU A 158 -5.97 19.04 0.54
CA LEU A 158 -4.59 18.56 0.42
C LEU A 158 -3.70 19.15 1.53
N ALA A 159 -3.80 20.46 1.77
CA ALA A 159 -3.03 21.12 2.83
C ALA A 159 -3.40 20.58 4.22
N LYS A 160 -4.69 20.36 4.48
CA LYS A 160 -5.16 19.77 5.74
C LYS A 160 -4.66 18.34 5.93
N SER A 161 -4.70 17.53 4.87
CA SER A 161 -4.19 16.16 4.91
C SER A 161 -2.68 16.12 5.14
N GLN A 162 -1.90 17.02 4.53
CA GLN A 162 -0.46 17.12 4.78
C GLN A 162 -0.16 17.51 6.24
N GLN A 163 -0.92 18.47 6.80
CA GLN A 163 -0.77 18.85 8.20
C GLN A 163 -1.06 17.67 9.14
N GLU A 164 -2.14 16.93 8.90
CA GLU A 164 -2.51 15.75 9.69
C GLU A 164 -1.41 14.67 9.64
N MET A 165 -0.83 14.41 8.46
CA MET A 165 0.30 13.49 8.30
C MET A 165 1.53 13.93 9.11
N VAL A 166 1.85 15.23 9.11
CA VAL A 166 2.97 15.78 9.89
C VAL A 166 2.70 15.66 11.39
N GLU A 167 1.49 15.97 11.84
CA GLU A 167 1.08 15.83 13.23
C GLU A 167 1.15 14.37 13.70
N GLN A 168 0.63 13.44 12.88
CA GLN A 168 0.70 12.01 13.16
C GLN A 168 2.16 11.53 13.23
N THR A 169 3.01 11.95 12.29
CA THR A 169 4.45 11.62 12.29
C THR A 169 5.14 12.14 13.56
N LYS A 170 4.80 13.37 13.98
CA LYS A 170 5.33 13.96 15.21
C LYS A 170 4.90 13.17 16.45
N LEU A 171 3.65 12.72 16.50
CA LEU A 171 3.14 11.87 17.59
C LEU A 171 3.86 10.52 17.63
N GLN A 172 4.03 9.86 16.49
CA GLN A 172 4.77 8.59 16.40
C GLN A 172 6.22 8.74 16.85
N ASN A 173 6.93 9.78 16.39
CA ASN A 173 8.30 10.05 16.81
C ASN A 173 8.40 10.31 18.31
N LYS A 174 7.43 11.03 18.90
CA LYS A 174 7.37 11.26 20.35
C LYS A 174 7.17 9.98 21.15
N LEU A 175 6.27 9.10 20.69
CA LEU A 175 6.02 7.80 21.31
C LEU A 175 7.27 6.92 21.25
N LEU A 176 7.92 6.85 20.09
CA LEU A 176 9.15 6.07 19.90
C LEU A 176 10.29 6.57 20.80
N ALA A 177 10.45 7.89 20.93
CA ALA A 177 11.43 8.48 21.84
C ALA A 177 11.15 8.12 23.30
N ALA A 178 9.88 8.17 23.73
CA ALA A 178 9.48 7.78 25.08
C ALA A 178 9.74 6.29 25.35
N GLN A 179 9.38 5.41 24.41
CA GLN A 179 9.65 3.97 24.50
C GLN A 179 11.16 3.68 24.56
N THR A 180 11.95 4.34 23.71
CA THR A 180 13.42 4.20 23.70
C THR A 180 14.03 4.62 25.03
N LYS A 181 13.56 5.73 25.61
CA LYS A 181 14.01 6.19 26.93
C LYS A 181 13.65 5.17 28.02
N SER A 182 12.45 4.60 27.98
CA SER A 182 12.02 3.56 28.93
C SER A 182 12.87 2.29 28.80
N MET A 183 13.10 1.78 27.58
CA MET A 183 13.95 0.60 27.36
C MET A 183 15.38 0.82 27.85
N ASN A 184 15.95 2.01 27.62
CA ASN A 184 17.29 2.34 28.12
C ASN A 184 17.34 2.43 29.65
N SER A 185 16.27 2.86 30.32
CA SER A 185 16.18 2.83 31.78
C SER A 185 16.18 1.40 32.28
N ILE A 186 15.32 0.55 31.73
CA ILE A 186 15.22 -0.87 32.11
C ILE A 186 16.55 -1.60 31.88
N ALA A 187 17.22 -1.32 30.76
CA ALA A 187 18.53 -1.89 30.47
C ALA A 187 19.58 -1.45 31.51
N LYS A 188 19.60 -0.18 31.92
CA LYS A 188 20.50 0.29 32.98
C LYS A 188 20.17 -0.33 34.34
N ASP A 189 18.89 -0.39 34.70
CA ASP A 189 18.44 -0.96 35.97
C ASP A 189 18.81 -2.45 36.06
N SER A 190 18.61 -3.20 34.96
CA SER A 190 19.02 -4.61 34.89
C SER A 190 20.54 -4.80 34.96
N GLN A 191 21.33 -3.93 34.32
CA GLN A 191 22.79 -3.96 34.44
C GLN A 191 23.23 -3.68 35.88
N SER A 192 22.67 -2.65 36.52
CA SER A 192 22.93 -2.32 37.93
C SER A 192 22.60 -3.51 38.84
N MET A 193 21.46 -4.17 38.64
CA MET A 193 21.06 -5.33 39.45
C MET A 193 22.04 -6.51 39.30
N VAL A 194 22.57 -6.74 38.09
CA VAL A 194 23.59 -7.78 37.86
C VAL A 194 24.91 -7.41 38.51
N GLU A 195 25.32 -6.15 38.42
CA GLU A 195 26.51 -5.63 39.10
C GLU A 195 26.37 -5.76 40.62
N ASP A 196 25.25 -5.34 41.22
CA ASP A 196 24.99 -5.46 42.65
C ASP A 196 24.97 -6.93 43.12
N SER A 197 24.38 -7.82 42.31
CA SER A 197 24.40 -9.26 42.57
C SER A 197 25.81 -9.84 42.52
N PHE A 198 26.62 -9.40 41.55
CA PHE A 198 28.04 -9.77 41.47
C PHE A 198 28.83 -9.24 42.68
N MET A 199 28.57 -7.99 43.10
CA MET A 199 29.28 -7.35 44.21
C MET A 199 28.93 -7.93 45.58
N SER A 200 27.69 -8.37 45.80
CA SER A 200 27.25 -8.96 47.07
C SER A 200 27.65 -10.43 47.26
N LYS A 201 27.99 -11.16 46.18
CA LYS A 201 28.26 -12.60 46.25
C LYS A 201 29.61 -12.92 46.90
N THR A 202 29.62 -13.89 47.82
CA THR A 202 30.83 -14.41 48.45
C THR A 202 31.36 -15.65 47.71
N TYR A 203 32.67 -15.70 47.47
CA TYR A 203 33.33 -16.75 46.68
C TYR A 203 34.12 -17.74 47.55
N SER A 204 33.86 -17.79 48.85
CA SER A 204 34.59 -18.61 49.82
C SER A 204 34.44 -20.12 49.64
N HIS A 205 33.47 -20.57 48.84
CA HIS A 205 33.24 -21.98 48.52
C HIS A 205 34.01 -22.47 47.28
N LEU A 206 34.69 -21.57 46.56
CA LEU A 206 35.46 -21.92 45.36
C LEU A 206 36.92 -22.26 45.70
N ASP A 207 37.64 -22.80 44.74
CA ASP A 207 39.09 -22.97 44.86
C ASP A 207 39.79 -21.62 45.09
N LYS A 208 40.96 -21.68 45.73
CA LYS A 208 41.72 -20.50 46.17
C LYS A 208 42.19 -19.61 45.01
N GLN A 209 42.44 -20.18 43.84
CA GLN A 209 42.88 -19.44 42.65
C GLN A 209 41.71 -18.68 42.01
N THR A 210 40.56 -19.34 41.90
CA THR A 210 39.33 -18.75 41.38
C THR A 210 38.79 -17.67 42.32
N GLN A 211 38.89 -17.87 43.64
CA GLN A 211 38.55 -16.83 44.62
C GLN A 211 39.38 -15.55 44.39
N ARG A 212 40.71 -15.67 44.29
CA ARG A 212 41.58 -14.51 44.04
C ARG A 212 41.26 -13.78 42.74
N TYR A 213 40.89 -14.51 41.69
CA TYR A 213 40.48 -13.90 40.42
C TYR A 213 39.25 -13.01 40.58
N TYR A 214 38.20 -13.48 41.26
CA TYR A 214 36.97 -12.70 41.47
C TYR A 214 37.17 -11.54 42.45
N GLU A 215 37.98 -11.70 43.49
CA GLU A 215 38.36 -10.62 44.41
C GLU A 215 39.12 -9.51 43.67
N PHE A 216 40.12 -9.88 42.85
CA PHE A 216 40.84 -8.92 42.01
C PHE A 216 39.89 -8.19 41.06
N LYS A 217 38.95 -8.91 40.43
CA LYS A 217 37.96 -8.32 39.54
C LYS A 217 37.05 -7.33 40.28
N LYS A 218 36.59 -7.66 41.49
CA LYS A 218 35.80 -6.75 42.34
C LYS A 218 36.57 -5.50 42.73
N ASN A 219 37.82 -5.64 43.14
CA ASN A 219 38.66 -4.48 43.49
C ASN A 219 38.85 -3.55 42.28
N LYS A 220 39.08 -4.10 41.09
CA LYS A 220 39.16 -3.30 39.86
C LYS A 220 37.86 -2.55 39.56
N TYR A 221 36.71 -3.16 39.84
CA TYR A 221 35.41 -2.47 39.75
C TYR A 221 35.29 -1.33 40.77
N PHE A 222 35.69 -1.53 42.02
CA PHE A 222 35.68 -0.48 43.04
C PHE A 222 36.60 0.70 42.68
N GLU A 223 37.80 0.42 42.17
CA GLU A 223 38.73 1.44 41.65
C GLU A 223 38.10 2.29 40.54
N GLN A 224 37.34 1.67 39.63
CA GLN A 224 36.64 2.38 38.55
C GLN A 224 35.60 3.38 39.08
N TYR A 225 35.00 3.11 40.25
CA TYR A 225 34.02 3.99 40.90
C TYR A 225 34.65 4.92 41.95
N GLY A 226 35.97 4.90 42.13
CA GLY A 226 36.66 5.75 43.11
C GLY A 226 36.37 5.38 44.57
N ILE A 227 35.93 4.14 44.82
CA ILE A 227 35.66 3.62 46.15
C ILE A 227 36.94 2.90 46.59
N ASN A 228 37.74 3.54 47.44
CA ASN A 228 38.96 2.98 48.04
C ASN A 228 38.70 2.49 49.46
#